data_AF-A0A0M9DW33-F1
#
_entry.id   AF-A0A0M9DW33-F1
#
_cell.length_a   1.000
_cell.length_b   1.000
_cell.length_c   1.000
_cell.angle_alpha   90.00
_cell.angle_beta   90.00
_cell.angle_gamma   90.00
#
_symmetry.space_group_name_H-M   'P 1'
#
loop_
_entity.id
_entity.type
_entity.pdbx_description
1 polymer ?
#
loop_
_entity_poly.entity_id
_entity_poly.type
_entity_poly.pdbx_seq_one_letter_code
_entity_poly.pdbx_strand_id
1 'polypeptide(L)'
;KSFGLSVLPPFSEDENIILPGVKYSSVAYGDYDNDGDLDILLTGDTGSSKIAKVYRNTGGMFSEDTGLSLTGVIDSSVAFGDYDNDGDLDILITGFPGSSYIAKIYRNTGGMFSEDTGINLTGVRDSSVAFGDYDNDGDLDILLTGYSDSVRIAKVYRNTGGLFSEDTGINFTGVSVSSVAFGDYDNDGDLDILLTGDTGSSKIAKVYRNTGGSFSEDTDINLTGVSYSSVAFGDYDNDGDLDILLTGTT
;
A
#
# COMPACT_ATOMS: atom_id res chain seq x y z
N LYS A 1 1.26 -21.51 34.15
CA LYS A 1 0.01 -20.74 34.08
C LYS A 1 -0.74 -21.25 32.86
N SER A 2 -1.87 -21.93 33.01
CA SER A 2 -2.66 -22.37 31.86
C SER A 2 -3.31 -21.16 31.24
N PHE A 3 -3.02 -20.89 29.97
CA PHE A 3 -3.78 -19.93 29.19
C PHE A 3 -5.21 -20.48 29.07
N GLY A 4 -6.16 -19.83 29.73
CA GLY A 4 -7.55 -20.02 29.40
C GLY A 4 -7.73 -19.48 27.98
N LEU A 5 -8.07 -20.35 27.04
CA LEU A 5 -8.59 -19.92 25.74
C LEU A 5 -9.86 -19.13 26.01
N SER A 6 -9.75 -17.81 26.13
CA SER A 6 -10.90 -16.94 25.91
C SER A 6 -11.26 -17.14 24.45
N VAL A 7 -12.33 -17.87 24.19
CA VAL A 7 -12.91 -17.96 22.85
C VAL A 7 -13.25 -16.54 22.45
N LEU A 8 -12.51 -15.98 21.50
CA LEU A 8 -12.82 -14.67 20.93
C LEU A 8 -14.28 -14.73 20.45
N PRO A 9 -15.05 -13.64 20.62
CA PRO A 9 -16.40 -13.61 20.09
C PRO A 9 -16.37 -13.95 18.59
N PRO A 10 -17.38 -14.68 18.09
CA PRO A 10 -17.44 -14.98 16.67
C PRO A 10 -17.52 -13.66 15.88
N PHE A 11 -16.80 -13.60 14.76
CA PHE A 11 -16.94 -12.51 13.83
C PHE A 11 -18.38 -12.46 13.30
N SER A 12 -18.97 -11.27 13.29
CA SER A 12 -20.26 -10.99 12.66
C SER A 12 -20.09 -9.85 11.68
N GLU A 13 -20.77 -9.95 10.54
CA GLU A 13 -20.88 -8.83 9.61
C GLU A 13 -21.66 -7.67 10.27
N ASP A 14 -21.17 -6.44 10.11
CA ASP A 14 -21.95 -5.25 10.45
C ASP A 14 -22.78 -4.81 9.24
N GLU A 15 -24.04 -5.25 9.21
CA GLU A 15 -24.97 -4.97 8.11
C GLU A 15 -25.38 -3.48 8.02
N ASN A 16 -24.99 -2.64 8.97
CA ASN A 16 -25.29 -1.20 8.93
C ASN A 16 -24.24 -0.39 8.15
N ILE A 17 -23.07 -0.97 7.88
CA ILE A 17 -22.01 -0.32 7.11
C ILE A 17 -22.22 -0.66 5.64
N ILE A 18 -22.69 0.31 4.86
CA ILE A 18 -22.98 0.13 3.44
C ILE A 18 -21.95 0.88 2.61
N LEU A 19 -20.99 0.14 2.07
CA LEU A 19 -20.07 0.62 1.06
C LEU A 19 -20.54 0.18 -0.34
N PRO A 20 -20.24 0.95 -1.40
CA PRO A 20 -20.57 0.54 -2.75
C PRO A 20 -19.77 -0.72 -3.14
N GLY A 21 -20.45 -1.68 -3.76
CA GLY A 21 -19.76 -2.81 -4.39
C GLY A 21 -18.86 -2.31 -5.52
N VAL A 22 -17.58 -2.68 -5.46
CA VAL A 22 -16.56 -2.33 -6.46
C VAL A 22 -15.76 -3.54 -6.90
N LYS A 23 -15.16 -3.45 -8.08
CA LYS A 23 -14.18 -4.41 -8.62
C LYS A 23 -12.92 -3.70 -9.06
N TYR A 24 -11.83 -4.46 -9.20
CA TYR A 24 -10.49 -3.94 -9.54
C TYR A 24 -10.06 -2.81 -8.59
N SER A 25 -10.44 -2.99 -7.33
CA SER A 25 -10.41 -1.99 -6.27
C SER A 25 -9.17 -2.12 -5.40
N SER A 26 -8.91 -1.08 -4.62
CA SER A 26 -8.03 -1.13 -3.47
C SER A 26 -8.72 -0.45 -2.29
N VAL A 27 -8.33 -0.82 -1.08
CA VAL A 27 -8.84 -0.26 0.17
C VAL A 27 -7.67 -0.03 1.12
N ALA A 28 -7.68 1.11 1.81
CA ALA A 28 -6.76 1.42 2.89
C ALA A 28 -7.52 2.02 4.07
N TYR A 29 -6.99 1.81 5.28
CA TYR A 29 -7.48 2.42 6.51
C TYR A 29 -6.48 3.46 7.01
N GLY A 30 -6.98 4.56 7.57
CA GLY A 30 -6.18 5.62 8.16
C GLY A 30 -7.09 6.64 8.84
N ASP A 31 -6.67 7.21 9.97
CA ASP A 31 -7.35 8.32 10.64
C ASP A 31 -6.94 9.62 9.94
N TYR A 32 -7.68 10.01 8.90
CA TYR A 32 -7.24 11.12 8.03
C TYR A 32 -7.57 12.50 8.61
N ASP A 33 -8.46 12.57 9.59
CA ASP A 33 -8.87 13.83 10.20
C ASP A 33 -8.52 13.95 11.69
N ASN A 34 -7.69 13.02 12.18
CA ASN A 34 -7.09 13.01 13.51
C ASN A 34 -8.15 12.98 14.63
N ASP A 35 -9.30 12.31 14.39
CA ASP A 35 -10.38 12.16 15.36
C ASP A 35 -10.28 10.87 16.21
N GLY A 36 -9.32 10.00 15.90
CA GLY A 36 -9.00 8.77 16.61
C GLY A 36 -9.76 7.54 16.09
N ASP A 37 -10.65 7.69 15.12
CA ASP A 37 -11.35 6.60 14.46
C ASP A 37 -10.69 6.31 13.09
N LEU A 38 -10.46 5.03 12.75
CA LEU A 38 -9.92 4.69 11.44
C LEU A 38 -10.98 4.88 10.34
N ASP A 39 -10.64 5.67 9.33
CA ASP A 39 -11.45 5.90 8.14
C ASP A 39 -11.09 4.93 7.01
N ILE A 40 -11.83 5.01 5.90
CA ILE A 40 -11.63 4.14 4.73
C ILE A 40 -11.39 4.97 3.47
N LEU A 41 -10.30 4.68 2.75
CA LEU A 41 -10.13 5.05 1.35
C LEU A 41 -10.47 3.85 0.46
N LEU A 42 -11.39 4.03 -0.50
CA LEU A 42 -11.86 3.00 -1.40
C LEU A 42 -11.80 3.47 -2.87
N THR A 43 -11.14 2.68 -3.72
CA THR A 43 -11.15 2.87 -5.18
C THR A 43 -11.84 1.72 -5.90
N GLY A 44 -12.09 1.86 -7.20
CA GLY A 44 -12.54 0.76 -8.06
C GLY A 44 -13.68 1.15 -9.00
N ASP A 45 -14.26 0.15 -9.67
CA ASP A 45 -15.39 0.31 -10.58
C ASP A 45 -16.70 -0.18 -9.97
N THR A 46 -17.68 0.70 -9.86
CA THR A 46 -19.04 0.40 -9.38
C THR A 46 -19.91 -0.29 -10.44
N GLY A 47 -19.39 -0.48 -11.65
CA GLY A 47 -20.11 -0.91 -12.84
C GLY A 47 -20.68 0.26 -13.66
N SER A 48 -20.79 1.45 -13.07
CA SER A 48 -21.22 2.69 -13.74
C SER A 48 -20.11 3.74 -13.81
N SER A 49 -19.18 3.75 -12.85
CA SER A 49 -18.14 4.76 -12.73
C SER A 49 -16.92 4.20 -12.01
N LYS A 50 -15.74 4.71 -12.38
CA LYS A 50 -14.52 4.55 -11.57
C LYS A 50 -14.58 5.56 -10.42
N ILE A 51 -14.28 5.11 -9.22
CA ILE A 51 -14.35 5.92 -8.01
C ILE A 51 -13.03 5.90 -7.23
N ALA A 52 -12.84 6.96 -6.44
CA ALA A 52 -11.89 7.06 -5.35
C ALA A 52 -12.62 7.89 -4.29
N LYS A 53 -12.97 7.26 -3.16
CA LYS A 53 -13.84 7.85 -2.14
C LYS A 53 -13.25 7.62 -0.76
N VAL A 54 -13.39 8.60 0.11
CA VAL A 54 -13.09 8.46 1.54
C VAL A 54 -14.40 8.33 2.30
N TYR A 55 -14.45 7.41 3.25
CA TYR A 55 -15.55 7.24 4.17
C TYR A 55 -15.04 7.53 5.57
N ARG A 56 -15.50 8.65 6.13
CA ARG A 56 -15.21 9.04 7.49
C ARG A 56 -15.93 8.12 8.47
N ASN A 57 -15.20 7.61 9.45
CA ASN A 57 -15.70 6.89 10.59
C ASN A 57 -15.96 7.87 11.74
N THR A 58 -17.07 7.72 12.44
CA THR A 58 -17.33 8.47 13.67
C THR A 58 -17.99 7.54 14.67
N GLY A 59 -17.17 6.95 15.55
CA GLY A 59 -17.58 5.99 16.56
C GLY A 59 -18.18 4.70 15.98
N GLY A 60 -17.67 4.23 14.84
CA GLY A 60 -18.14 3.03 14.12
C GLY A 60 -19.18 3.28 13.04
N MET A 61 -19.58 4.54 12.81
CA MET A 61 -20.51 4.92 11.74
C MET A 61 -19.74 5.52 10.56
N PHE A 62 -19.87 4.89 9.39
CA PHE A 62 -19.19 5.36 8.17
C PHE A 62 -20.10 6.25 7.32
N SER A 63 -19.56 7.37 6.84
CA SER A 63 -20.22 8.25 5.88
C SER A 63 -19.24 8.75 4.82
N GLU A 64 -19.68 8.83 3.57
CA GLU A 64 -18.84 9.34 2.48
C GLU A 64 -18.50 10.82 2.71
N ASP A 65 -17.22 11.17 2.67
CA ASP A 65 -16.78 12.56 2.61
C ASP A 65 -16.93 13.10 1.18
N THR A 66 -18.12 13.64 0.91
CA THR A 66 -18.46 14.22 -0.40
C THR A 66 -17.72 15.53 -0.72
N GLY A 67 -16.96 16.09 0.23
CA GLY A 67 -16.14 17.27 0.03
C GLY A 67 -14.83 16.99 -0.72
N LEU A 68 -14.43 15.71 -0.79
CA LEU A 68 -13.16 15.30 -1.38
C LEU A 68 -13.31 14.96 -2.86
N SER A 69 -12.34 15.43 -3.66
CA SER A 69 -12.30 15.21 -5.11
C SER A 69 -11.05 14.45 -5.50
N LEU A 70 -11.09 13.13 -5.34
CA LEU A 70 -10.02 12.22 -5.77
C LEU A 70 -10.27 11.70 -7.19
N THR A 71 -9.20 11.41 -7.93
CA THR A 71 -9.33 10.81 -9.27
C THR A 71 -9.74 9.34 -9.16
N GLY A 72 -10.94 9.00 -9.65
CA GLY A 72 -11.42 7.61 -9.66
C GLY A 72 -10.62 6.70 -10.59
N VAL A 73 -10.25 5.51 -10.10
CA VAL A 73 -9.35 4.57 -10.79
C VAL A 73 -9.80 3.11 -10.63
N ILE A 74 -9.27 2.24 -11.49
CA ILE A 74 -9.31 0.78 -11.40
C ILE A 74 -7.90 0.20 -11.50
N ASP A 75 -7.76 -1.11 -11.24
CA ASP A 75 -6.46 -1.83 -11.26
C ASP A 75 -5.44 -1.10 -10.36
N SER A 76 -5.95 -0.54 -9.26
CA SER A 76 -5.29 0.47 -8.43
C SER A 76 -4.64 -0.13 -7.20
N SER A 77 -3.77 0.66 -6.57
CA SER A 77 -3.36 0.50 -5.17
C SER A 77 -3.46 1.86 -4.48
N VAL A 78 -3.82 1.84 -3.20
CA VAL A 78 -3.92 3.04 -2.38
C VAL A 78 -3.23 2.86 -1.03
N ALA A 79 -2.68 3.94 -0.50
CA ALA A 79 -2.07 3.96 0.83
C ALA A 79 -2.28 5.33 1.49
N PHE A 80 -2.36 5.32 2.82
CA PHE A 80 -2.20 6.51 3.64
C PHE A 80 -0.76 6.61 4.14
N GLY A 81 -0.24 7.83 4.28
CA GLY A 81 1.05 8.11 4.91
C GLY A 81 1.28 9.61 5.01
N ASP A 82 1.82 10.08 6.13
CA ASP A 82 2.23 11.48 6.36
C ASP A 82 3.58 11.71 5.66
N TYR A 83 3.56 12.10 4.38
CA TYR A 83 4.79 12.15 3.58
C TYR A 83 5.60 13.42 3.81
N ASP A 84 4.99 14.46 4.37
CA ASP A 84 5.67 15.74 4.60
C ASP A 84 5.85 16.07 6.08
N ASN A 85 5.57 15.09 6.96
CA ASN A 85 5.78 15.14 8.39
C ASN A 85 5.01 16.30 9.06
N ASP A 86 3.83 16.64 8.54
CA ASP A 86 2.97 17.69 9.09
C ASP A 86 1.91 17.17 10.09
N GLY A 87 1.82 15.85 10.25
CA GLY A 87 0.95 15.17 11.19
C GLY A 87 -0.44 14.82 10.65
N ASP A 88 -0.73 15.16 9.40
CA ASP A 88 -1.95 14.77 8.71
C ASP A 88 -1.65 13.63 7.72
N LEU A 89 -2.45 12.54 7.72
CA LEU A 89 -2.24 11.45 6.76
C LEU A 89 -2.59 11.90 5.33
N ASP A 90 -1.64 11.77 4.41
CA ASP A 90 -1.82 12.00 2.99
C ASP A 90 -2.24 10.73 2.25
N ILE A 91 -2.63 10.88 0.98
CA ILE A 91 -3.10 9.77 0.14
C ILE A 91 -2.18 9.57 -1.05
N LEU A 92 -1.72 8.34 -1.27
CA LEU A 92 -1.15 7.88 -2.53
C LEU A 92 -2.16 7.02 -3.29
N ILE A 93 -2.43 7.36 -4.56
CA ILE A 93 -3.30 6.59 -5.46
C ILE A 93 -2.56 6.26 -6.76
N THR A 94 -2.52 4.98 -7.11
CA THR A 94 -2.14 4.51 -8.45
C THR A 94 -3.33 3.91 -9.19
N GLY A 95 -3.23 3.75 -10.51
CA GLY A 95 -4.19 2.97 -11.29
C GLY A 95 -4.57 3.60 -12.61
N PHE A 96 -5.68 3.12 -13.19
CA PHE A 96 -6.16 3.54 -14.50
C PHE A 96 -7.48 4.34 -14.41
N PRO A 97 -7.46 5.65 -14.71
CA PRO A 97 -8.65 6.49 -14.73
C PRO A 97 -9.47 6.35 -16.04
N GLY A 98 -8.90 5.75 -17.09
CA GLY A 98 -9.53 5.61 -18.41
C GLY A 98 -8.77 6.27 -19.56
N SER A 99 -7.69 7.00 -19.27
CA SER A 99 -6.83 7.67 -20.27
C SER A 99 -5.39 7.16 -20.21
N SER A 100 -4.66 7.54 -19.18
CA SER A 100 -3.26 7.16 -18.92
C SER A 100 -3.13 6.70 -17.47
N TYR A 101 -2.26 5.73 -17.21
CA TYR A 101 -2.00 5.27 -15.84
C TYR A 101 -1.47 6.43 -14.99
N ILE A 102 -1.85 6.45 -13.72
CA ILE A 102 -1.48 7.51 -12.80
C ILE A 102 -0.82 6.95 -11.55
N ALA A 103 -0.03 7.79 -10.90
CA ALA A 103 0.45 7.67 -9.54
C ALA A 103 0.44 9.10 -8.99
N LYS A 104 -0.49 9.38 -8.07
CA LYS A 104 -0.77 10.73 -7.56
C LYS A 104 -0.71 10.74 -6.04
N ILE A 105 -0.13 11.79 -5.49
CA ILE A 105 -0.22 12.10 -4.07
C ILE A 105 -1.24 13.23 -3.89
N TYR A 106 -2.12 13.07 -2.91
CA TYR A 106 -3.02 14.10 -2.45
C TYR A 106 -2.59 14.48 -1.04
N ARG A 107 -2.07 15.69 -0.91
CA ARG A 107 -1.68 16.27 0.36
C ARG A 107 -2.91 16.61 1.19
N ASN A 108 -2.92 16.19 2.44
CA ASN A 108 -3.88 16.56 3.45
C ASN A 108 -3.41 17.81 4.20
N THR A 109 -4.34 18.66 4.60
CA THR A 109 -4.06 19.79 5.48
C THR A 109 -5.29 20.02 6.34
N GLY A 110 -5.31 19.38 7.51
CA GLY A 110 -6.42 19.39 8.45
C GLY A 110 -7.72 18.81 7.89
N GLY A 111 -7.65 17.66 7.22
CA GLY A 111 -8.79 16.97 6.61
C GLY A 111 -9.17 17.47 5.21
N MET A 112 -8.43 18.42 4.64
CA MET A 112 -8.65 18.91 3.28
C MET A 112 -7.59 18.37 2.33
N PHE A 113 -8.01 17.67 1.28
CA PHE A 113 -7.09 17.09 0.30
C PHE A 113 -6.90 17.97 -0.95
N SER A 114 -5.66 18.06 -1.41
CA SER A 114 -5.31 18.66 -2.71
C SER A 114 -4.22 17.84 -3.40
N GLU A 115 -4.30 17.67 -4.73
CA GLU A 115 -3.27 16.95 -5.48
C GLU A 115 -1.93 17.72 -5.44
N ASP A 116 -0.86 17.06 -4.99
CA ASP A 116 0.49 17.62 -5.07
C ASP A 116 1.07 17.38 -6.47
N THR A 117 0.79 18.34 -7.35
CA THR A 117 1.27 18.30 -8.75
C THR A 117 2.78 18.49 -8.91
N GLY A 118 3.52 18.79 -7.83
CA GLY A 118 4.97 18.87 -7.84
C GLY A 118 5.64 17.49 -7.83
N ILE A 119 4.94 16.47 -7.35
CA ILE A 119 5.46 15.12 -7.18
C ILE A 119 5.21 14.30 -8.46
N ASN A 120 6.29 13.78 -9.05
CA ASN A 120 6.25 13.05 -10.32
C ASN A 120 6.60 11.58 -10.12
N LEU A 121 5.58 10.75 -9.89
CA LEU A 121 5.70 9.30 -9.82
C LEU A 121 5.38 8.65 -11.17
N THR A 122 5.92 7.45 -11.43
CA THR A 122 5.58 6.70 -12.64
C THR A 122 4.17 6.15 -12.53
N GLY A 123 3.28 6.55 -13.44
CA GLY A 123 1.92 6.04 -13.47
C GLY A 123 1.85 4.54 -13.77
N VAL A 124 1.13 3.78 -12.95
CA VAL A 124 1.03 2.32 -13.07
C VAL A 124 -0.40 1.84 -12.88
N ARG A 125 -0.68 0.64 -13.39
CA ARG A 125 -1.85 -0.18 -13.02
C ARG A 125 -1.43 -1.59 -12.65
N ASP A 126 -2.38 -2.41 -12.17
CA ASP A 126 -2.11 -3.75 -11.65
C ASP A 126 -0.97 -3.68 -10.61
N SER A 127 -1.07 -2.69 -9.74
CA SER A 127 0.04 -2.16 -8.94
C SER A 127 -0.08 -2.50 -7.47
N SER A 128 1.01 -2.30 -6.72
CA SER A 128 1.01 -2.22 -5.27
C SER A 128 1.86 -1.04 -4.86
N VAL A 129 1.42 -0.29 -3.85
CA VAL A 129 2.20 0.77 -3.23
C VAL A 129 2.30 0.57 -1.72
N ALA A 130 3.39 1.04 -1.13
CA ALA A 130 3.57 1.12 0.31
C ALA A 130 4.43 2.34 0.65
N PHE A 131 4.13 2.97 1.79
CA PHE A 131 5.03 3.92 2.44
C PHE A 131 5.94 3.20 3.43
N GLY A 132 7.17 3.67 3.57
CA GLY A 132 8.12 3.19 4.58
C GLY A 132 9.41 4.00 4.52
N ASP A 133 9.97 4.35 5.66
CA ASP A 133 11.29 5.01 5.78
C ASP A 133 12.38 3.95 5.61
N TYR A 134 12.81 3.70 4.37
CA TYR A 134 13.72 2.57 4.10
C TYR A 134 15.18 2.94 4.38
N ASP A 135 15.53 4.21 4.50
CA ASP A 135 16.90 4.64 4.76
C ASP A 135 17.10 5.29 6.13
N ASN A 136 16.06 5.22 6.98
CA ASN A 136 16.06 5.65 8.37
C ASN A 136 16.38 7.16 8.51
N ASP A 137 15.94 7.97 7.55
CA ASP A 137 16.14 9.43 7.56
C ASP A 137 14.96 10.22 8.16
N GLY A 138 13.87 9.52 8.48
CA GLY A 138 12.67 10.05 9.13
C GLY A 138 11.62 10.57 8.15
N ASP A 139 11.85 10.52 6.83
CA ASP A 139 10.86 10.84 5.82
C ASP A 139 10.27 9.54 5.22
N LEU A 140 8.95 9.46 5.05
CA LEU A 140 8.34 8.28 4.44
C LEU A 140 8.67 8.20 2.94
N ASP A 141 9.33 7.13 2.53
CA ASP A 141 9.59 6.82 1.12
C ASP A 141 8.45 5.99 0.50
N ILE A 142 8.51 5.78 -0.81
CA ILE A 142 7.51 4.99 -1.55
C ILE A 142 8.16 3.80 -2.24
N LEU A 143 7.62 2.60 -2.00
CA LEU A 143 7.79 1.45 -2.89
C LEU A 143 6.59 1.35 -3.82
N LEU A 144 6.85 1.29 -5.14
CA LEU A 144 5.82 1.25 -6.18
C LEU A 144 6.13 0.16 -7.19
N THR A 145 5.19 -0.75 -7.38
CA THR A 145 5.23 -1.80 -8.42
C THR A 145 4.07 -1.67 -9.38
N GLY A 146 4.17 -2.24 -10.57
CA GLY A 146 3.02 -2.34 -11.48
C GLY A 146 3.40 -2.33 -12.95
N TYR A 147 2.38 -2.16 -13.80
CA TYR A 147 2.52 -2.09 -15.26
C TYR A 147 2.44 -0.65 -15.76
N SER A 148 3.51 -0.16 -16.38
CA SER A 148 3.62 1.17 -17.00
C SER A 148 4.07 1.03 -18.45
N ASP A 149 3.33 1.61 -19.40
CA ASP A 149 3.75 1.74 -20.81
C ASP A 149 4.37 0.48 -21.44
N SER A 150 3.74 -0.68 -21.21
CA SER A 150 4.17 -2.00 -21.70
C SER A 150 5.32 -2.67 -20.94
N VAL A 151 5.74 -2.10 -19.83
CA VAL A 151 6.83 -2.59 -18.99
C VAL A 151 6.32 -2.80 -17.57
N ARG A 152 6.76 -3.88 -16.93
CA ARG A 152 6.53 -4.11 -15.51
C ARG A 152 7.66 -3.45 -14.73
N ILE A 153 7.34 -2.74 -13.66
CA ILE A 153 8.30 -1.98 -12.88
C ILE A 153 8.18 -2.32 -11.40
N ALA A 154 9.27 -2.09 -10.69
CA ALA A 154 9.36 -2.07 -9.24
C ALA A 154 10.39 -1.00 -8.91
N LYS A 155 9.93 0.11 -8.30
CA LYS A 155 10.70 1.33 -8.09
C LYS A 155 10.60 1.77 -6.64
N VAL A 156 11.69 2.33 -6.13
CA VAL A 156 11.70 3.04 -4.85
C VAL A 156 11.84 4.53 -5.16
N TYR A 157 11.02 5.34 -4.52
CA TYR A 157 11.13 6.80 -4.55
C TYR A 157 11.53 7.28 -3.17
N ARG A 158 12.75 7.80 -3.07
CA ARG A 158 13.27 8.41 -1.86
C ARG A 158 12.60 9.76 -1.63
N ASN A 159 12.12 10.00 -0.42
CA ASN A 159 11.65 11.27 0.05
C ASN A 159 12.79 12.04 0.73
N THR A 160 12.79 13.37 0.62
CA THR A 160 13.72 14.23 1.35
C THR A 160 13.01 15.54 1.65
N GLY A 161 12.34 15.60 2.79
CA GLY A 161 11.52 16.72 3.24
C GLY A 161 10.34 17.03 2.31
N GLY A 162 9.59 16.00 1.91
CA GLY A 162 8.42 16.11 1.03
C GLY A 162 8.72 16.15 -0.47
N LEU A 163 9.99 15.94 -0.86
CA LEU A 163 10.43 15.91 -2.25
C LEU A 163 10.83 14.49 -2.65
N PHE A 164 10.07 13.89 -3.56
CA PHE A 164 10.36 12.54 -4.06
C PHE A 164 11.31 12.52 -5.26
N SER A 165 12.24 11.58 -5.24
CA SER A 165 13.09 11.23 -6.39
C SER A 165 13.27 9.71 -6.50
N GLU A 166 13.29 9.18 -7.72
CA GLU A 166 13.52 7.74 -7.93
C GLU A 166 14.94 7.35 -7.52
N ASP A 167 15.07 6.36 -6.62
CA ASP A 167 16.37 5.78 -6.32
C ASP A 167 16.74 4.74 -7.38
N THR A 168 17.47 5.21 -8.39
CA THR A 168 17.95 4.38 -9.51
C THR A 168 19.05 3.37 -9.12
N GLY A 169 19.61 3.46 -7.90
CA GLY A 169 20.55 2.47 -7.36
C GLY A 169 19.86 1.15 -7.00
N ILE A 170 18.58 1.21 -6.63
CA ILE A 170 17.78 0.06 -6.22
C ILE A 170 17.12 -0.56 -7.46
N ASN A 171 17.49 -1.81 -7.77
CA ASN A 171 17.09 -2.49 -8.99
C ASN A 171 16.34 -3.79 -8.68
N PHE A 172 15.02 -3.70 -8.58
CA PHE A 172 14.15 -4.86 -8.39
C PHE A 172 13.70 -5.47 -9.71
N THR A 173 13.28 -6.74 -9.66
CA THR A 173 12.60 -7.36 -10.80
C THR A 173 11.23 -6.72 -10.96
N GLY A 174 10.97 -6.11 -12.12
CA GLY A 174 9.68 -5.48 -12.39
C GLY A 174 8.52 -6.50 -12.41
N VAL A 175 7.45 -6.17 -11.70
CA VAL A 175 6.26 -7.03 -11.56
C VAL A 175 4.96 -6.23 -11.74
N SER A 176 3.88 -6.95 -12.08
CA SER A 176 2.51 -6.46 -12.04
C SER A 176 1.61 -7.49 -11.39
N VAL A 177 0.37 -7.12 -11.09
CA VAL A 177 -0.58 -7.97 -10.35
C VAL A 177 0.06 -8.47 -9.05
N SER A 178 0.72 -7.53 -8.38
CA SER A 178 1.70 -7.69 -7.31
C SER A 178 1.13 -7.32 -5.95
N SER A 179 1.87 -7.65 -4.90
CA SER A 179 1.69 -7.08 -3.57
C SER A 179 3.07 -6.80 -2.98
N VAL A 180 3.20 -5.70 -2.24
CA VAL A 180 4.43 -5.35 -1.52
C VAL A 180 4.12 -5.01 -0.07
N ALA A 181 5.08 -5.26 0.82
CA ALA A 181 5.05 -4.83 2.20
C ALA A 181 6.47 -4.48 2.69
N PHE A 182 6.55 -3.48 3.56
CA PHE A 182 7.73 -3.23 4.37
C PHE A 182 7.64 -3.94 5.72
N GLY A 183 8.78 -4.34 6.27
CA GLY A 183 8.89 -4.86 7.64
C GLY A 183 10.33 -5.22 7.97
N ASP A 184 10.78 -4.93 9.18
CA ASP A 184 12.10 -5.34 9.71
C ASP A 184 12.03 -6.82 10.11
N TYR A 185 12.24 -7.74 9.15
CA TYR A 185 11.97 -9.17 9.40
C TYR A 185 13.13 -9.89 10.08
N ASP A 186 14.32 -9.31 10.06
CA ASP A 186 15.50 -9.87 10.72
C ASP A 186 15.96 -9.09 11.96
N ASN A 187 15.15 -8.10 12.37
CA ASN A 187 15.32 -7.31 13.59
C ASN A 187 16.65 -6.53 13.63
N ASP A 188 17.12 -6.05 12.47
CA ASP A 188 18.32 -5.24 12.35
C ASP A 188 18.07 -3.72 12.40
N GLY A 189 16.80 -3.32 12.35
CA GLY A 189 16.33 -1.94 12.43
C GLY A 189 16.18 -1.24 11.08
N ASP A 190 16.48 -1.91 9.97
CA ASP A 190 16.22 -1.41 8.62
C ASP A 190 14.93 -2.07 8.06
N LEU A 191 14.08 -1.30 7.38
CA LEU A 191 12.87 -1.89 6.77
C LEU A 191 13.23 -2.73 5.54
N ASP A 192 12.91 -4.02 5.59
CA ASP A 192 13.03 -4.94 4.47
C ASP A 192 11.78 -4.95 3.59
N ILE A 193 11.84 -5.64 2.46
CA ILE A 193 10.73 -5.74 1.50
C ILE A 193 10.33 -7.18 1.25
N LEU A 194 9.03 -7.45 1.33
CA LEU A 194 8.40 -8.62 0.72
C LEU A 194 7.70 -8.18 -0.57
N LEU A 195 8.03 -8.83 -1.69
CA LEU A 195 7.51 -8.51 -3.02
C LEU A 195 7.02 -9.75 -3.74
N THR A 196 5.79 -9.69 -4.27
CA THR A 196 5.21 -10.73 -5.13
C THR A 196 4.75 -10.15 -6.46
N GLY A 197 4.50 -11.01 -7.45
CA GLY A 197 3.80 -10.62 -8.65
C GLY A 197 4.20 -11.39 -9.88
N ASP A 198 3.63 -11.00 -11.02
CA ASP A 198 3.91 -11.55 -12.34
C ASP A 198 4.95 -10.69 -13.07
N THR A 199 6.06 -11.30 -13.48
CA THR A 199 7.13 -10.70 -14.30
C THR A 199 6.83 -10.72 -15.80
N GLY A 200 5.76 -11.41 -16.21
CA GLY A 200 5.35 -11.68 -17.58
C GLY A 200 5.88 -13.00 -18.14
N SER A 201 6.86 -13.62 -17.48
CA SER A 201 7.37 -14.95 -17.80
C SER A 201 7.18 -15.94 -16.66
N SER A 202 7.19 -15.44 -15.41
CA SER A 202 6.96 -16.23 -14.20
C SER A 202 6.33 -15.37 -13.10
N LYS A 203 5.71 -16.05 -12.14
CA LYS A 203 5.28 -15.45 -10.88
C LYS A 203 6.40 -15.59 -9.85
N ILE A 204 6.58 -14.58 -9.03
CA ILE A 204 7.65 -14.54 -8.02
C ILE A 204 7.09 -14.14 -6.66
N ALA A 205 7.81 -14.52 -5.62
CA ALA A 205 7.66 -14.09 -4.24
C ALA A 205 9.07 -14.01 -3.67
N LYS A 206 9.52 -12.82 -3.28
CA LYS A 206 10.90 -12.52 -2.90
C LYS A 206 10.93 -11.68 -1.64
N VAL A 207 11.92 -11.95 -0.79
CA VAL A 207 12.28 -11.08 0.33
C VAL A 207 13.59 -10.38 -0.04
N TYR A 208 13.64 -9.07 0.16
CA TYR A 208 14.83 -8.27 -0.03
C TYR A 208 15.24 -7.70 1.32
N ARG A 209 16.41 -8.13 1.82
CA ARG A 209 17.04 -7.58 3.01
C ARG A 209 17.58 -6.19 2.72
N ASN A 210 17.26 -5.23 3.58
CA ASN A 210 17.84 -3.91 3.60
C ASN A 210 19.03 -3.89 4.57
N THR A 211 20.05 -3.12 4.26
CA THR A 211 21.17 -2.88 5.19
C THR A 211 21.68 -1.47 4.95
N GLY A 212 21.20 -0.52 5.74
CA GLY A 212 21.49 0.91 5.63
C GLY A 212 21.10 1.51 4.28
N GLY A 213 19.89 1.21 3.79
CA GLY A 213 19.34 1.70 2.52
C GLY A 213 19.78 0.91 1.28
N SER A 214 20.50 -0.20 1.45
CA SER A 214 20.96 -1.07 0.36
C SER A 214 20.23 -2.40 0.36
N PHE A 215 19.50 -2.72 -0.72
CA PHE A 215 18.73 -3.95 -0.82
C PHE A 215 19.47 -5.11 -1.49
N SER A 216 19.31 -6.31 -0.93
CA SER A 216 19.76 -7.58 -1.53
C SER A 216 18.70 -8.67 -1.37
N GLU A 217 18.52 -9.53 -2.38
CA GLU A 217 17.57 -10.65 -2.28
C GLU A 217 18.05 -11.68 -1.24
N ASP A 218 17.20 -12.03 -0.28
CA ASP A 218 17.45 -13.16 0.61
C ASP A 218 17.11 -14.47 -0.12
N THR A 219 18.14 -15.16 -0.60
CA THR A 219 18.00 -16.40 -1.38
C THR A 219 17.79 -17.64 -0.53
N ASP A 220 17.90 -17.54 0.80
CA ASP A 220 17.64 -18.66 1.71
C ASP A 220 16.12 -18.84 1.92
N ILE A 221 15.34 -17.77 1.73
CA ILE A 221 13.88 -17.79 1.77
C ILE A 221 13.31 -18.27 0.42
N ASN A 222 12.63 -19.42 0.45
CA ASN A 222 12.02 -20.02 -0.74
C ASN A 222 10.48 -19.96 -0.66
N LEU A 223 9.91 -18.90 -1.22
CA LEU A 223 8.46 -18.73 -1.31
C LEU A 223 7.92 -19.20 -2.66
N THR A 224 6.68 -19.68 -2.67
CA THR A 224 5.99 -20.01 -3.92
C THR A 224 5.62 -18.71 -4.62
N GLY A 225 6.07 -18.54 -5.86
CA GLY A 225 5.74 -17.37 -6.66
C GLY A 225 4.24 -17.27 -6.94
N VAL A 226 3.67 -16.09 -6.71
CA VAL A 226 2.23 -15.84 -6.86
C VAL A 226 1.95 -14.47 -7.51
N SER A 227 0.78 -14.35 -8.12
CA SER A 227 0.18 -13.09 -8.58
C SER A 227 -1.29 -13.02 -8.15
N TYR A 228 -1.95 -11.88 -8.35
CA TYR A 228 -3.27 -11.61 -7.73
C TYR A 228 -3.22 -11.87 -6.23
N SER A 229 -2.15 -11.37 -5.62
CA SER A 229 -1.70 -11.75 -4.29
C SER A 229 -1.99 -10.66 -3.26
N SER A 230 -1.91 -11.06 -1.99
CA SER A 230 -1.81 -10.15 -0.85
C SER A 230 -0.72 -10.71 0.06
N VAL A 231 0.15 -9.82 0.53
CA VAL A 231 1.23 -10.14 1.47
C VAL A 231 1.21 -9.25 2.70
N ALA A 232 1.69 -9.77 3.81
CA ALA A 232 1.91 -9.01 5.03
C ALA A 232 3.02 -9.64 5.86
N PHE A 233 3.81 -8.79 6.52
CA PHE A 233 4.59 -9.18 7.69
C PHE A 233 3.76 -9.06 8.96
N GLY A 234 4.04 -9.89 9.96
CA GLY A 234 3.47 -9.76 11.30
C GLY A 234 3.94 -10.86 12.23
N ASP A 235 4.03 -10.60 13.53
CA ASP A 235 4.34 -11.63 14.54
C ASP A 235 3.04 -12.41 14.87
N TYR A 236 2.78 -13.51 14.16
CA TYR A 236 1.52 -14.24 14.29
C TYR A 236 1.55 -15.26 15.44
N ASP A 237 2.72 -15.69 15.89
CA ASP A 237 2.87 -16.65 16.98
C ASP A 237 3.35 -16.04 18.31
N ASN A 238 3.65 -14.73 18.32
CA ASN A 238 4.09 -13.92 19.46
C ASN A 238 5.49 -14.30 19.98
N ASP A 239 6.40 -14.71 19.08
CA ASP A 239 7.79 -15.02 19.43
C ASP A 239 8.75 -13.82 19.29
N GLY A 240 8.28 -12.73 18.68
CA GLY A 240 9.02 -11.48 18.49
C GLY A 240 9.75 -11.35 17.16
N ASP A 241 9.68 -12.36 16.29
CA ASP A 241 10.17 -12.30 14.92
C ASP A 241 8.97 -12.07 13.95
N LEU A 242 9.19 -11.38 12.83
CA LEU A 242 8.11 -11.20 11.84
C LEU A 242 7.93 -12.45 10.99
N ASP A 243 6.71 -12.98 10.97
CA ASP A 243 6.28 -14.01 10.02
C ASP A 243 5.79 -13.41 8.70
N ILE A 244 5.71 -14.26 7.67
CA ILE A 244 5.16 -13.91 6.36
C ILE A 244 3.78 -14.56 6.16
N LEU A 245 2.77 -13.73 5.88
CA LEU A 245 1.50 -14.16 5.31
C LEU A 245 1.50 -13.90 3.80
N LEU A 246 1.19 -14.95 3.03
CA LEU A 246 1.21 -14.92 1.56
C LEU A 246 -0.05 -15.61 1.00
N THR A 247 -0.79 -14.89 0.17
CA THR A 247 -1.92 -15.45 -0.60
C THR A 247 -1.77 -15.09 -2.07
N GLY A 248 -2.35 -15.89 -2.97
CA GLY A 248 -2.42 -15.54 -4.39
C GLY A 248 -2.59 -16.76 -5.30
N THR A 249 -2.41 -16.52 -6.60
CA THR A 249 -2.55 -17.53 -7.65
C THR A 249 -1.17 -17.94 -8.17
N THR A 250 -0.85 -19.23 -8.11
CA THR A 250 0.37 -19.86 -8.68
C THR A 250 0.29 -20.06 -10.17
#